data_AF-A0A9E5RJZ6-F1
#
_entry.id   AF-A0A9E5RJZ6-F1
#
_cell.length_a   1.000
_cell.length_b   1.000
_cell.length_c   1.000
_cell.angle_alpha   90.00
_cell.angle_beta   90.00
_cell.angle_gamma   90.00
#
_symmetry.space_group_name_H-M   'P 1'
#
loop_
_entity.id
_entity.type
_entity.pdbx_description
1 polymer ?
#
loop_
_entity_poly.entity_id
_entity_poly.type
_entity_poly.pdbx_seq_one_letter_code
_entity_poly.pdbx_strand_id
1 'polypeptide(L)' 'MPEIVEIPIELTRFKLPQAVQARLQFLLDRQDEGLTLSQVERQEAEGLVELAEFLSLLRLRSTQVTK' A
#
# COMPACT_ATOMS: atom_id res chain seq x y z
N MET A 1 -18.70 8.01 21.50
CA MET A 1 -17.31 8.06 22.02
C MET A 1 -16.40 7.62 20.88
N PRO A 2 -15.34 8.35 20.50
CA PRO A 2 -14.45 7.86 19.46
C PRO A 2 -13.72 6.61 19.97
N GLU A 3 -13.76 5.52 19.21
CA GLU A 3 -12.92 4.35 19.45
C GLU A 3 -11.47 4.76 19.17
N ILE A 4 -10.67 4.88 20.23
CA ILE A 4 -9.23 5.12 20.10
C ILE A 4 -8.62 3.76 19.73
N VAL A 5 -8.29 3.60 18.45
CA VAL A 5 -7.51 2.46 17.97
C VAL A 5 -6.04 2.77 18.27
N GLU A 6 -5.49 2.16 19.32
CA GLU A 6 -4.05 2.16 19.55
C GLU A 6 -3.39 1.31 18.47
N ILE A 7 -2.54 1.93 17.64
CA ILE A 7 -1.78 1.23 16.60
C ILE A 7 -0.44 0.83 17.23
N PRO A 8 -0.14 -0.48 17.41
CA PRO A 8 1.17 -0.93 17.87
C PRO A 8 2.30 -0.29 17.06
N ILE A 9 3.36 0.17 17.74
CA ILE A 9 4.51 0.81 17.09
C ILE A 9 5.18 -0.12 16.08
N GLU A 10 5.07 -1.44 16.27
CA GLU A 10 5.55 -2.46 15.37
C GLU A 10 4.87 -2.38 13.99
N LEU A 11 3.60 -1.96 13.94
CA LEU A 11 2.84 -1.78 12.70
C LEU A 11 3.36 -0.60 11.86
N THR A 12 4.06 0.37 12.45
CA THR A 12 4.67 1.50 11.70
C THR A 12 5.79 1.07 10.76
N ARG A 13 6.35 -0.12 11.01
CA ARG A 13 7.41 -0.71 10.19
C ARG A 13 6.86 -1.53 9.03
N PHE A 14 5.54 -1.75 8.97
CA PHE A 14 4.93 -2.45 7.83
C PHE A 14 5.08 -1.60 6.58
N LYS A 15 5.97 -2.07 5.72
CA LYS A 15 6.09 -1.65 4.33
C LYS A 15 5.57 -2.79 3.47
N LEU A 16 5.19 -2.48 2.23
CA LEU A 16 4.98 -3.52 1.25
C LEU A 16 6.27 -4.38 1.16
N PRO A 17 6.19 -5.71 1.25
CA PRO A 17 7.36 -6.56 1.06
C PRO A 17 7.99 -6.31 -0.31
N GLN A 18 9.32 -6.38 -0.41
CA GLN A 18 10.05 -5.98 -1.62
C GLN A 18 9.54 -6.66 -2.90
N ALA A 19 9.26 -7.97 -2.85
CA ALA A 19 8.74 -8.71 -4.00
C ALA A 19 7.36 -8.20 -4.44
N VAL A 20 6.50 -7.86 -3.48
CA VAL A 20 5.17 -7.31 -3.75
C VAL A 20 5.28 -5.90 -4.32
N GLN A 21 6.22 -5.09 -3.81
CA GLN A 21 6.45 -3.73 -4.33
C GLN A 21 6.99 -3.77 -5.76
N ALA A 22 7.90 -4.69 -6.06
CA ALA A 22 8.40 -4.90 -7.41
C ALA A 22 7.28 -5.32 -8.37
N ARG A 23 6.34 -6.16 -7.90
CA ARG A 23 5.17 -6.57 -8.70
C ARG A 23 4.23 -5.39 -8.99
N LEU A 24 3.94 -4.57 -7.99
CA LEU A 24 3.16 -3.34 -8.17
C LEU A 24 3.85 -2.41 -9.18
N GLN A 25 5.14 -2.15 -9.01
CA GLN A 25 5.91 -1.28 -9.92
C GLN A 25 5.85 -1.80 -11.36
N PHE A 26 6.07 -3.10 -11.56
CA PHE A 26 5.97 -3.72 -12.88
C PHE A 26 4.61 -3.53 -13.55
N LEU A 27 3.50 -3.62 -12.80
CA LEU A 27 2.16 -3.43 -13.34
C LEU A 27 1.91 -1.96 -13.73
N LEU A 28 2.39 -1.02 -12.92
CA LEU A 28 2.29 0.42 -13.21
C LEU A 28 3.15 0.81 -14.42
N ASP A 29 4.39 0.33 -14.49
CA ASP A 29 5.29 0.58 -15.61
C ASP A 29 4.66 0.13 -16.94
N ARG A 30 4.00 -1.04 -16.95
CA ARG A 30 3.27 -1.51 -18.14
C ARG A 30 2.12 -0.60 -18.53
N GLN A 31 1.37 -0.06 -17.56
CA GLN A 31 0.30 0.90 -17.85
C GLN A 31 0.86 2.20 -18.41
N ASP A 32 1.96 2.70 -17.85
CA ASP A 32 2.64 3.92 -18.28
C ASP A 32 3.25 3.78 -19.69
N GLU A 33 3.73 2.58 -20.03
CA GLU A 33 4.17 2.22 -21.39
C GLU A 33 3.00 2.05 -22.40
N GLY A 34 1.75 2.15 -21.94
CA GLY A 34 0.56 1.97 -22.76
C GLY A 34 0.25 0.51 -23.10
N LEU A 35 0.87 -0.45 -22.40
CA LEU A 35 0.58 -1.87 -22.55
C LEU A 35 -0.74 -2.21 -21.88
N THR A 36 -1.62 -2.89 -22.60
CA THR A 36 -2.91 -3.34 -22.05
C THR A 36 -2.69 -4.42 -21.00
N LEU A 37 -2.95 -4.09 -19.73
CA LEU A 37 -3.10 -5.07 -18.67
C LEU A 37 -4.35 -5.92 -18.90
N SER A 38 -4.23 -7.23 -18.68
CA SER A 38 -5.38 -8.13 -18.57
C SER A 38 -6.28 -7.73 -17.39
N GLN A 39 -7.51 -8.23 -17.36
CA GLN A 39 -8.43 -7.93 -16.26
C GLN A 39 -7.87 -8.36 -14.89
N VAL A 40 -7.19 -9.51 -14.83
CA VAL A 40 -6.57 -10.02 -13.61
C VAL A 40 -5.43 -9.11 -13.15
N GLU A 41 -4.58 -8.67 -14.08
CA GLU A 41 -3.47 -7.76 -13.77
C GLU A 41 -3.94 -6.39 -13.32
N ARG A 42 -5.07 -5.88 -13.87
CA ARG A 42 -5.68 -4.63 -13.40
C ARG A 42 -6.18 -4.76 -11.97
N GLN A 43 -6.91 -5.84 -11.67
CA GLN A 43 -7.39 -6.10 -10.31
C GLN A 43 -6.24 -6.28 -9.32
N GLU A 44 -5.15 -6.93 -9.74
CA GLU A 44 -3.93 -7.05 -8.94
C GLU A 44 -3.32 -5.67 -8.68
N ALA A 45 -3.17 -4.83 -9.70
CA ALA A 45 -2.64 -3.48 -9.55
C ALA A 45 -3.50 -2.63 -8.60
N GLU A 46 -4.81 -2.63 -8.77
CA GLU A 46 -5.77 -1.92 -7.91
C GLU A 46 -5.63 -2.34 -6.44
N GLY A 47 -5.63 -3.64 -6.16
CA GLY A 47 -5.50 -4.14 -4.79
C GLY A 47 -4.13 -3.86 -4.17
N LEU A 48 -3.06 -3.89 -4.98
CA LEU A 48 -1.71 -3.56 -4.51
C LEU A 48 -1.54 -2.05 -4.23
N VAL A 49 -2.19 -1.18 -5.01
CA VAL A 49 -2.25 0.26 -4.75
C VAL A 49 -3.01 0.53 -3.45
N GLU A 50 -4.20 -0.05 -3.28
CA GLU A 50 -5.00 0.10 -2.06
C GLU A 50 -4.21 -0.31 -0.81
N LEU A 51 -3.50 -1.43 -0.88
CA LEU A 51 -2.65 -1.89 0.22
C LEU A 51 -1.50 -0.92 0.51
N ALA A 52 -0.85 -0.38 -0.52
CA ALA A 52 0.24 0.58 -0.36
C ALA A 52 -0.25 1.89 0.29
N GLU A 53 -1.42 2.38 -0.10
CA GLU A 53 -2.07 3.54 0.49
C GLU A 53 -2.43 3.31 1.95
N PHE A 54 -3.05 2.16 2.25
CA PHE A 54 -3.41 1.79 3.62
C PHE A 54 -2.20 1.74 4.56
N LEU A 55 -1.11 1.10 4.13
CA LEU A 55 0.13 1.06 4.91
C LEU A 55 0.75 2.46 5.09
N SER A 56 0.66 3.31 4.08
CA SER A 56 1.11 4.71 4.16
C SER A 56 0.29 5.51 5.17
N LEU A 57 -1.04 5.34 5.18
CA LEU A 57 -1.94 5.96 6.15
C LEU A 57 -1.67 5.49 7.58
N LEU A 58 -1.46 4.18 7.79
CA LEU A 58 -1.10 3.63 9.10
C LEU A 58 0.20 4.24 9.63
N ARG A 59 1.20 4.40 8.77
CA ARG A 59 2.48 5.04 9.13
C ARG A 59 2.31 6.53 9.50
N LEU A 60 1.47 7.27 8.77
CA LEU A 60 1.20 8.67 9.08
C LEU A 60 0.48 8.83 10.42
N ARG A 61 -0.57 8.05 10.67
CA ARG A 61 -1.36 8.12 11.91
C ARG A 61 -0.55 7.73 13.14
N SER A 62 0.27 6.70 13.04
CA SER A 62 1.13 6.28 14.15
C SER A 62 2.19 7.33 14.52
N THR A 63 2.72 8.06 13.54
CA THR A 63 3.67 9.16 13.79
C THR A 63 3.02 10.33 14.55
N GLN A 64 1.71 10.53 14.38
CA GLN A 64 0.96 11.60 15.07
C GLN A 64 0.67 11.30 16.55
N VAL A 65 0.66 10.03 16.95
CA VAL A 65 0.42 9.62 18.35
C VAL A 65 1.68 9.75 19.22
N THR A 66 2.87 9.84 18.61
CA THR A 66 4.16 9.93 19.32
C THR A 66 4.66 11.37 19.57
N LYS A 67 3.89 12.41 19.18
CA LYS A 67 4.21 13.82 19.47
C LYS A 67 3.33 14.36 20.59
#